data_AF-A0A816DHN2-F1
#
_entry.id   AF-A0A816DHN2-F1
#
_cell.length_a   1.000
_cell.length_b   1.000
_cell.length_c   1.000
_cell.angle_alpha   90.00
_cell.angle_beta   90.00
_cell.angle_gamma   90.00
#
_symmetry.space_group_name_H-M   'P 1'
#
loop_
_entity.id
_entity.type
_entity.pdbx_description
1 polymer ?
#
loop_
_entity_poly.entity_id
_entity_poly.type
_entity_poly.pdbx_seq_one_letter_code
_entity_poly.pdbx_strand_id
1 'polypeptide(L)'
;MPSSKQIQSPFYGFLFCTFVIVLASILIQTRNSPPLNEYLPKTIASTKPYATFEEFYPHYLLEHSKQTTRIWHYVGTTLVVIYMLCNPILIVSLLSAGLAAYSLVPFLRHLPNGLYEMALLLVLYLLGSKLLAHSFKRAIVPLVLGYSFAWIGHFYYEHNKPATFIYPAYSLMSDFRMVYEAAKGQFS
;
A
#
# COMPACT_ATOMS: atom_id res chain seq x y z
N MET A 1 -27.74 -37.74 16.56
CA MET A 1 -26.92 -36.51 16.62
C MET A 1 -26.30 -36.30 15.24
N PRO A 2 -26.63 -35.21 14.52
CA PRO A 2 -25.96 -34.93 13.26
C PRO A 2 -24.57 -34.37 13.56
N SER A 3 -23.53 -35.05 13.04
CA SER A 3 -22.16 -34.56 13.01
C SER A 3 -22.14 -33.19 12.33
N SER A 4 -21.81 -32.14 13.08
CA SER A 4 -21.55 -30.82 12.51
C SER A 4 -20.37 -30.97 11.57
N LYS A 5 -20.62 -31.04 10.25
CA LYS A 5 -19.56 -30.86 9.26
C LYS A 5 -18.93 -29.51 9.57
N GLN A 6 -17.73 -29.54 10.16
CA GLN A 6 -16.89 -28.35 10.26
C GLN A 6 -16.66 -27.90 8.83
N ILE A 7 -17.38 -26.86 8.41
CA ILE A 7 -17.05 -26.14 7.19
C ILE A 7 -15.65 -25.59 7.46
N GLN A 8 -14.62 -26.23 6.87
CA GLN A 8 -13.28 -25.69 6.88
C GLN A 8 -13.39 -24.27 6.34
N SER A 9 -13.13 -23.28 7.20
CA SER A 9 -13.28 -21.89 6.80
C SER A 9 -12.40 -21.63 5.58
N PRO A 10 -12.87 -20.90 4.56
CA PRO A 10 -12.09 -20.62 3.33
C PRO A 10 -10.81 -19.81 3.58
N PHE A 11 -10.56 -19.45 4.85
CA PHE A 11 -9.39 -18.80 5.39
C PHE A 11 -8.05 -19.33 4.87
N TYR A 12 -7.82 -20.65 4.93
CA TYR A 12 -6.54 -21.23 4.49
C TYR A 12 -6.37 -21.14 2.96
N GLY A 13 -7.47 -21.20 2.21
CA GLY A 13 -7.45 -21.02 0.75
C GLY A 13 -7.08 -19.60 0.36
N PHE A 14 -7.67 -18.59 1.01
CA PHE A 14 -7.33 -17.19 0.77
C PHE A 14 -5.88 -16.88 1.16
N LEU A 15 -5.41 -17.38 2.32
CA LEU A 15 -4.04 -17.21 2.76
C LEU A 15 -3.03 -17.79 1.77
N PHE A 16 -3.32 -18.99 1.25
CA PHE A 16 -2.49 -19.64 0.24
C PHE A 16 -2.47 -18.85 -1.07
N CYS A 17 -3.62 -18.41 -1.58
CA CYS A 17 -3.70 -17.62 -2.81
C CYS A 17 -2.95 -16.28 -2.69
N THR A 18 -3.11 -15.55 -1.58
CA THR A 18 -2.37 -14.30 -1.34
C THR A 18 -0.87 -14.55 -1.28
N PHE A 19 -0.44 -15.58 -0.56
CA PHE A 19 0.97 -15.97 -0.50
C PHE A 19 1.52 -16.30 -1.89
N VAL A 20 0.80 -17.07 -2.70
CA VAL A 20 1.23 -17.45 -4.06
C VAL A 20 1.31 -16.25 -5.00
N ILE A 21 0.31 -15.35 -4.99
CA ILE A 21 0.32 -14.14 -5.84
C ILE A 21 1.53 -13.28 -5.52
N VAL A 22 1.80 -13.07 -4.23
CA VAL A 22 2.92 -12.24 -3.79
C VAL A 22 4.24 -12.91 -4.09
N LEU A 23 4.38 -14.21 -3.77
CA LEU A 23 5.59 -14.96 -4.05
C LEU A 23 5.89 -14.93 -5.55
N ALA A 24 4.87 -15.08 -6.39
CA ALA A 24 5.00 -14.91 -7.84
C ALA A 24 5.47 -13.49 -8.20
N SER A 25 4.87 -12.43 -7.66
CA SER A 25 5.32 -11.04 -7.88
C SER A 25 6.80 -10.82 -7.49
N ILE A 26 7.23 -11.38 -6.36
CA ILE A 26 8.63 -11.30 -5.91
C ILE A 26 9.55 -12.07 -6.87
N LEU A 27 9.20 -13.32 -7.20
CA LEU A 27 10.02 -14.17 -8.08
C LEU A 27 10.13 -13.61 -9.51
N ILE A 28 9.03 -13.08 -10.05
CA ILE A 28 9.01 -12.40 -11.36
C ILE A 28 10.01 -11.24 -11.34
N GLN A 29 9.99 -10.44 -10.28
CA GLN A 29 10.86 -9.28 -10.15
C GLN A 29 12.33 -9.64 -9.90
N THR A 30 12.64 -10.86 -9.42
CA THR A 30 14.03 -11.36 -9.33
C THR A 30 14.64 -11.76 -10.68
N ARG A 31 13.88 -11.74 -11.78
CA ARG A 31 14.42 -11.92 -13.13
C ARG A 31 14.84 -10.57 -13.70
N ASN A 32 16.15 -10.36 -13.83
CA ASN A 32 16.85 -9.26 -14.52
C ASN A 32 15.95 -8.15 -15.09
N SER A 33 15.56 -7.22 -14.22
CA SER A 33 14.88 -5.97 -14.56
C SER A 33 15.90 -4.86 -14.85
N PRO A 34 15.88 -4.20 -16.02
CA PRO A 34 16.65 -2.97 -16.20
C PRO A 34 16.18 -1.89 -15.20
N PRO A 35 17.08 -1.01 -14.73
CA PRO A 35 16.72 0.01 -13.76
C PRO A 35 15.80 1.07 -14.40
N LEU A 36 14.70 1.42 -13.71
CA LEU A 36 13.68 2.37 -14.17
C LEU A 36 14.19 3.83 -14.32
N ASN A 37 15.46 4.06 -14.01
CA ASN A 37 16.11 5.36 -13.90
C ASN A 37 16.51 5.98 -15.26
N GLU A 38 16.31 5.29 -16.37
CA GLU A 38 16.72 5.76 -17.71
C GLU A 38 15.68 6.70 -18.38
N TYR A 39 14.45 6.82 -17.85
CA TYR A 39 13.36 7.40 -18.64
C TYR A 39 12.84 8.79 -18.28
N LEU A 40 13.10 9.41 -17.12
CA LEU A 40 12.45 10.71 -16.80
C LEU A 40 13.27 11.66 -15.90
N PRO A 41 13.13 12.99 -16.08
CA PRO A 41 13.93 14.00 -15.38
C PRO A 41 13.57 14.13 -13.88
N LYS A 42 14.60 14.28 -13.05
CA LYS A 42 14.50 14.59 -11.62
C LYS A 42 14.19 16.07 -11.40
N THR A 43 12.95 16.42 -11.09
CA THR A 43 12.63 17.70 -10.43
C THR A 43 11.72 17.46 -9.24
N ILE A 44 12.23 17.75 -8.04
CA ILE A 44 11.49 17.67 -6.77
C ILE A 44 10.66 18.96 -6.67
N ALA A 45 9.36 18.89 -6.96
CA ALA A 45 8.47 20.04 -6.83
C ALA A 45 8.22 20.40 -5.35
N SER A 46 8.14 21.69 -5.04
CA SER A 46 7.84 22.24 -3.70
C SER A 46 6.34 22.25 -3.36
N THR A 47 5.49 21.83 -4.29
CA THR A 47 4.03 21.71 -4.17
C THR A 47 3.60 20.30 -4.56
N LYS A 48 2.34 19.92 -4.30
CA LYS A 48 1.71 18.72 -4.85
C LYS A 48 1.38 18.95 -6.35
N PRO A 49 2.21 18.52 -7.33
CA PRO A 49 2.04 18.93 -8.73
C PRO A 49 1.04 18.05 -9.52
N TYR A 50 0.78 16.83 -9.06
CA TYR A 50 -0.11 15.85 -9.66
C TYR A 50 -1.56 16.08 -9.23
N ALA A 51 -2.45 16.26 -10.20
CA ALA A 51 -3.88 16.45 -9.98
C ALA A 51 -4.65 15.13 -9.94
N THR A 52 -4.11 14.08 -10.59
CA THR A 52 -4.72 12.77 -10.69
C THR A 52 -3.76 11.67 -10.25
N PHE A 53 -4.31 10.50 -9.92
CA PHE A 53 -3.51 9.34 -9.59
C PHE A 53 -2.63 8.86 -10.76
N GLU A 54 -3.14 8.92 -11.99
CA GLU A 54 -2.38 8.50 -13.18
C GLU A 54 -1.17 9.40 -13.45
N GLU A 55 -1.26 10.70 -13.14
CA GLU A 55 -0.11 11.61 -13.20
C GLU A 55 0.91 11.32 -12.09
N PHE A 56 0.43 10.94 -10.90
CA PHE A 56 1.29 10.64 -9.75
C PHE A 56 2.02 9.30 -9.88
N TYR A 57 1.39 8.27 -10.44
CA TYR A 57 1.90 6.91 -10.39
C TYR A 57 3.29 6.71 -11.03
N PRO A 58 3.63 7.33 -12.18
CA PRO A 58 4.99 7.28 -12.70
C PRO A 58 6.03 7.84 -11.73
N HIS A 59 5.71 8.92 -11.01
CA HIS A 59 6.61 9.48 -9.98
C HIS A 59 6.79 8.53 -8.81
N TYR A 60 5.71 7.86 -8.37
CA TYR A 60 5.79 6.82 -7.36
C TYR A 60 6.78 5.71 -7.76
N LEU A 61 6.71 5.22 -9.00
CA LEU A 61 7.63 4.17 -9.47
C LEU A 61 9.10 4.63 -9.53
N LEU A 62 9.35 5.91 -9.80
CA LEU A 62 10.70 6.49 -9.75
C LEU A 62 11.27 6.50 -8.33
N GLU A 63 10.43 6.73 -7.32
CA GLU A 63 10.82 6.59 -5.92
C GLU A 63 11.02 5.14 -5.47
N HIS A 64 10.70 4.17 -6.34
CA HIS A 64 10.89 2.74 -6.13
C HIS A 64 11.73 2.15 -7.25
N SER A 65 12.75 2.90 -7.71
CA SER A 65 13.58 2.51 -8.87
C SER A 65 14.39 1.23 -8.60
N LYS A 66 14.78 1.00 -7.34
CA LYS A 66 15.53 -0.20 -6.95
C LYS A 66 14.59 -1.36 -6.68
N GLN A 67 14.98 -2.52 -7.20
CA GLN A 67 14.28 -3.77 -7.00
C GLN A 67 14.13 -4.13 -5.52
N THR A 68 15.17 -3.86 -4.71
CA THR A 68 15.14 -4.10 -3.27
C THR A 68 14.07 -3.26 -2.57
N THR A 69 13.93 -1.98 -2.93
CA THR A 69 12.86 -1.10 -2.43
C THR A 69 11.49 -1.71 -2.71
N ARG A 70 11.24 -2.15 -3.95
CA ARG A 70 9.97 -2.79 -4.34
C ARG A 70 9.70 -4.09 -3.58
N ILE A 71 10.70 -4.95 -3.39
CA ILE A 71 10.57 -6.18 -2.61
C ILE A 71 10.13 -5.88 -1.17
N TRP A 72 10.72 -4.88 -0.51
CA TRP A 72 10.33 -4.50 0.84
C TRP A 72 8.86 -4.04 0.90
N HIS A 73 8.40 -3.28 -0.08
CA HIS A 73 6.98 -2.92 -0.21
C HIS A 73 6.10 -4.14 -0.44
N TYR A 74 6.51 -5.09 -1.28
CA TYR A 74 5.75 -6.32 -1.50
C TYR A 74 5.60 -7.13 -0.22
N VAL A 75 6.68 -7.31 0.55
CA VAL A 75 6.62 -8.01 1.84
C VAL A 75 5.66 -7.30 2.79
N GLY A 76 5.79 -5.98 2.94
CA GLY A 76 4.91 -5.17 3.80
C GLY A 76 3.43 -5.28 3.40
N THR A 77 3.11 -4.99 2.13
CA THR A 77 1.74 -5.05 1.59
C THR A 77 1.14 -6.45 1.73
N THR A 78 1.94 -7.50 1.59
CA THR A 78 1.49 -8.88 1.77
C THR A 78 1.09 -9.20 3.19
N LEU A 79 1.92 -8.81 4.15
CA LEU A 79 1.60 -8.99 5.56
C LEU A 79 0.35 -8.20 5.94
N VAL A 80 0.17 -7.00 5.38
CA VAL A 80 -1.06 -6.21 5.52
C VAL A 80 -2.26 -6.94 4.95
N VAL A 81 -2.20 -7.42 3.69
CA VAL A 81 -3.31 -8.13 3.05
C VAL A 81 -3.66 -9.40 3.82
N ILE A 82 -2.69 -10.21 4.22
CA ILE A 82 -2.89 -11.40 5.05
C ILE A 82 -3.61 -11.02 6.35
N TYR A 83 -3.10 -10.03 7.07
CA TYR A 83 -3.70 -9.58 8.32
C TYR A 83 -5.15 -9.10 8.13
N MET A 84 -5.41 -8.35 7.05
CA MET A 84 -6.74 -7.85 6.73
C MET A 84 -7.70 -8.96 6.28
N LEU A 85 -7.23 -10.00 5.59
CA LEU A 85 -8.05 -11.19 5.30
C LEU A 85 -8.42 -11.97 6.58
N CYS A 86 -7.54 -11.97 7.58
CA CYS A 86 -7.85 -12.49 8.92
C CYS A 86 -8.81 -11.59 9.72
N ASN A 87 -8.90 -10.31 9.33
CA ASN A 87 -9.67 -9.29 10.02
C ASN A 87 -10.50 -8.48 8.99
N PRO A 88 -11.43 -9.10 8.26
CA PRO A 88 -12.02 -8.51 7.05
C PRO A 88 -12.79 -7.22 7.31
N ILE A 89 -13.24 -7.00 8.55
CA ILE A 89 -13.86 -5.73 8.95
C ILE A 89 -12.91 -4.53 8.83
N LEU A 90 -11.60 -4.76 8.94
CA LEU A 90 -10.57 -3.72 8.73
C LEU A 90 -10.44 -3.34 7.26
N ILE A 91 -10.83 -4.22 6.33
CA ILE A 91 -10.89 -3.89 4.89
C ILE A 91 -11.98 -2.84 4.68
N VAL A 92 -13.16 -3.04 5.26
CA VAL A 92 -14.25 -2.05 5.19
C VAL A 92 -13.79 -0.71 5.75
N SER A 93 -13.15 -0.73 6.93
CA SER A 93 -12.60 0.48 7.55
C SER A 93 -11.55 1.18 6.67
N LEU A 94 -10.63 0.43 6.07
CA LEU A 94 -9.59 0.97 5.19
C LEU A 94 -10.19 1.57 3.92
N LEU A 95 -11.12 0.85 3.27
CA LEU A 95 -11.77 1.31 2.05
C LEU A 95 -12.61 2.57 2.27
N SER A 96 -13.35 2.64 3.38
CA SER A 96 -14.10 3.86 3.74
C SER A 96 -13.17 5.05 4.00
N ALA A 97 -12.08 4.84 4.74
CA ALA A 97 -11.10 5.88 5.01
C ALA A 97 -10.35 6.32 3.73
N GLY A 98 -9.96 5.36 2.89
CA GLY A 98 -9.30 5.60 1.61
C GLY A 98 -10.19 6.35 0.63
N LEU A 99 -11.47 5.98 0.52
CA LEU A 99 -12.43 6.69 -0.34
C LEU A 99 -12.65 8.13 0.13
N ALA A 100 -12.78 8.35 1.44
CA ALA A 100 -12.92 9.69 2.00
C ALA A 100 -11.65 10.54 1.81
N ALA A 101 -10.47 9.96 1.97
CA ALA A 101 -9.21 10.66 1.71
C ALA A 101 -9.07 10.99 0.21
N TYR A 102 -9.37 10.03 -0.67
CA TYR A 102 -9.31 10.19 -2.13
C TYR A 102 -10.26 11.29 -2.62
N SER A 103 -11.49 11.35 -2.11
CA SER A 103 -12.46 12.39 -2.50
C SER A 103 -12.05 13.80 -2.09
N LEU A 104 -11.13 13.92 -1.12
CA LEU A 104 -10.63 15.20 -0.61
C LEU A 104 -9.30 15.64 -1.25
N VAL A 105 -8.63 14.78 -2.02
CA VAL A 105 -7.36 15.12 -2.70
C VAL A 105 -7.48 16.42 -3.54
N PRO A 106 -8.53 16.64 -4.37
CA PRO A 106 -8.66 17.87 -5.16
C PRO A 106 -8.69 19.15 -4.31
N PHE A 107 -9.18 19.04 -3.08
CA PHE A 107 -9.29 20.15 -2.13
C PHE A 107 -8.02 20.32 -1.31
N LEU A 108 -7.28 19.25 -1.00
CA LEU A 108 -6.06 19.31 -0.17
C LEU A 108 -4.78 19.53 -0.99
N ARG A 109 -4.84 19.49 -2.32
CA ARG A 109 -3.66 19.63 -3.21
C ARG A 109 -2.94 20.98 -3.13
N HIS A 110 -3.61 22.04 -2.67
CA HIS A 110 -2.97 23.36 -2.52
C HIS A 110 -2.03 23.43 -1.30
N LEU A 111 -2.09 22.43 -0.42
CA LEU A 111 -1.25 22.35 0.77
C LEU A 111 0.18 21.89 0.41
N PRO A 112 1.20 22.35 1.14
CA PRO A 112 2.60 22.04 0.84
C PRO A 112 2.99 20.58 1.10
N ASN A 113 2.17 19.82 1.82
CA ASN A 113 2.43 18.43 2.17
C ASN A 113 1.13 17.65 2.40
N GLY A 114 1.28 16.34 2.60
CA GLY A 114 0.19 15.39 2.82
C GLY A 114 -0.27 15.23 4.25
N LEU A 115 0.21 16.03 5.21
CA LEU A 115 -0.04 15.78 6.64
C LEU A 115 -1.54 15.74 6.99
N TYR A 116 -2.34 16.67 6.46
CA TYR A 116 -3.78 16.70 6.72
C TYR A 116 -4.52 15.52 6.10
N GLU A 117 -4.13 15.12 4.89
CA GLU A 117 -4.68 13.95 4.20
C GLU A 117 -4.32 12.65 4.94
N MET A 118 -3.08 12.55 5.41
CA MET A 118 -2.60 11.45 6.23
C MET A 118 -3.36 11.37 7.55
N ALA A 119 -3.46 12.49 8.27
CA ALA A 119 -4.17 12.56 9.55
C ALA A 119 -5.63 12.16 9.37
N LEU A 120 -6.29 12.65 8.33
CA LEU A 120 -7.66 12.26 8.02
C LEU A 120 -7.78 10.77 7.73
N LEU A 121 -6.94 10.23 6.84
CA LEU A 121 -6.92 8.81 6.51
C LEU A 121 -6.74 7.95 7.77
N LEU A 122 -5.77 8.30 8.63
CA LEU A 122 -5.49 7.58 9.87
C LEU A 122 -6.62 7.70 10.89
N VAL A 123 -7.17 8.89 11.10
CA VAL A 123 -8.28 9.11 12.05
C VAL A 123 -9.51 8.33 11.59
N LEU A 124 -9.89 8.42 10.32
CA LEU A 124 -11.04 7.70 9.79
C LEU A 124 -10.82 6.19 9.83
N TYR A 125 -9.61 5.72 9.53
CA TYR A 125 -9.28 4.30 9.60
C TYR A 125 -9.34 3.76 11.04
N LEU A 126 -8.76 4.47 12.01
CA LEU A 126 -8.77 4.06 13.42
C LEU A 126 -10.16 4.17 14.04
N LEU A 127 -10.91 5.23 13.71
CA LEU A 127 -12.28 5.42 14.16
C LEU A 127 -13.19 4.35 13.56
N GLY A 128 -13.09 4.09 12.25
CA GLY A 128 -13.81 3.00 11.58
C GLY A 128 -13.53 1.66 12.23
N SER A 129 -12.28 1.36 12.58
CA SER A 129 -11.92 0.14 13.33
C SER A 129 -12.50 0.14 14.74
N LYS A 130 -12.53 1.27 15.44
CA LYS A 130 -13.14 1.37 16.77
C LYS A 130 -14.66 1.15 16.71
N LEU A 131 -15.33 1.64 15.68
CA LEU A 131 -16.78 1.53 15.50
C LEU A 131 -17.19 0.13 14.99
N LEU A 132 -16.49 -0.39 13.99
CA LEU A 132 -16.85 -1.63 13.31
C LEU A 132 -16.23 -2.87 13.97
N ALA A 133 -14.99 -2.76 14.47
CA ALA A 133 -14.22 -3.87 15.02
C ALA A 133 -14.06 -3.80 16.55
N HIS A 134 -14.68 -2.79 17.19
CA HIS A 134 -14.64 -2.48 18.62
C HIS A 134 -13.22 -2.27 19.21
N SER A 135 -12.20 -2.14 18.37
CA SER A 135 -10.79 -2.08 18.80
C SER A 135 -9.96 -1.24 17.83
N PHE A 136 -9.29 -0.20 18.33
CA PHE A 136 -8.30 0.55 17.55
C PHE A 136 -6.98 -0.21 17.42
N LYS A 137 -6.64 -1.07 18.40
CA LYS A 137 -5.37 -1.82 18.43
C LYS A 137 -5.22 -2.73 17.21
N ARG A 138 -6.32 -3.33 16.72
CA ARG A 138 -6.34 -4.15 15.51
C ARG A 138 -5.92 -3.36 14.27
N ALA A 139 -6.30 -2.10 14.17
CA ALA A 139 -5.92 -1.22 13.06
C ALA A 139 -4.46 -0.72 13.16
N ILE A 140 -3.85 -0.72 14.33
CA ILE A 140 -2.43 -0.33 14.46
C ILE A 140 -1.51 -1.37 13.81
N VAL A 141 -1.84 -2.67 13.89
CA VAL A 141 -1.01 -3.75 13.36
C VAL A 141 -0.68 -3.57 11.87
N PRO A 142 -1.65 -3.42 10.94
CA PRO A 142 -1.34 -3.25 9.52
C PRO A 142 -0.59 -1.94 9.23
N LEU A 143 -0.79 -0.87 10.01
CA LEU A 143 0.00 0.35 9.86
C LEU A 143 1.48 0.08 10.15
N VAL A 144 1.77 -0.59 11.27
CA VAL A 144 3.15 -0.97 11.63
C VAL A 144 3.73 -1.89 10.56
N LEU A 145 3.00 -2.92 10.13
CA LEU A 145 3.49 -3.86 9.12
C LEU A 145 3.76 -3.20 7.76
N GLY A 146 2.87 -2.34 7.27
CA GLY A 146 3.08 -1.66 5.99
C GLY A 146 4.26 -0.69 6.06
N TYR A 147 4.21 0.26 7.00
CA TYR A 147 5.18 1.35 7.06
C TYR A 147 6.59 0.89 7.46
N SER A 148 6.73 -0.08 8.37
CA SER A 148 8.06 -0.53 8.79
C SER A 148 8.85 -1.13 7.62
N PHE A 149 8.19 -1.95 6.79
CA PHE A 149 8.83 -2.57 5.64
C PHE A 149 9.06 -1.55 4.51
N ALA A 150 8.07 -0.70 4.21
CA ALA A 150 8.21 0.36 3.21
C ALA A 150 9.40 1.31 3.53
N TRP A 151 9.54 1.72 4.80
CA TRP A 151 10.62 2.61 5.22
C TRP A 151 12.00 1.97 5.15
N ILE A 152 12.12 0.66 5.34
CA ILE A 152 13.38 -0.05 5.09
C ILE A 152 13.78 0.12 3.62
N GLY A 153 12.84 -0.07 2.68
CA GLY A 153 13.05 0.19 1.26
C GLY A 153 13.54 1.62 0.99
N HIS A 154 12.75 2.61 1.41
CA HIS A 154 13.03 4.01 1.13
C HIS A 154 14.30 4.55 1.79
N PHE A 155 14.54 4.29 3.07
CA PHE A 155 15.65 4.92 3.78
C PHE A 155 16.96 4.15 3.65
N TYR A 156 16.91 2.82 3.63
CA TYR A 156 18.12 2.00 3.58
C TYR A 156 18.59 1.71 2.15
N TYR A 157 17.66 1.54 1.19
CA TYR A 157 18.02 1.22 -0.18
C TYR A 157 17.89 2.43 -1.10
N GLU A 158 16.75 3.09 -1.16
CA GLU A 158 16.53 4.18 -2.11
C GLU A 158 17.21 5.49 -1.69
N HIS A 159 17.35 5.70 -0.38
CA HIS A 159 17.79 6.95 0.25
C HIS A 159 16.95 8.17 -0.14
N ASN A 160 15.63 7.99 -0.23
CA ASN A 160 14.67 9.05 -0.50
C ASN A 160 13.64 9.21 0.63
N LYS A 161 12.87 10.29 0.56
CA LYS A 161 11.71 10.49 1.44
C LYS A 161 10.48 9.91 0.73
N PRO A 162 9.71 9.01 1.38
CA PRO A 162 8.52 8.43 0.78
C PRO A 162 7.50 9.47 0.31
N ALA A 163 6.94 9.28 -0.89
CA ALA A 163 5.83 10.09 -1.42
C ALA A 163 4.61 10.12 -0.50
N THR A 164 4.47 9.19 0.44
CA THR A 164 3.38 9.16 1.42
C THR A 164 3.30 10.45 2.24
N PHE A 165 4.41 11.18 2.42
CA PHE A 165 4.42 12.48 3.11
C PHE A 165 3.83 13.61 2.27
N ILE A 166 3.67 13.42 0.96
CA ILE A 166 3.14 14.40 0.00
C ILE A 166 1.76 13.94 -0.49
N TYR A 167 1.60 12.69 -0.91
CA TYR A 167 0.34 12.09 -1.38
C TYR A 167 0.00 10.78 -0.66
N PRO A 168 -0.48 10.83 0.60
CA PRO A 168 -0.80 9.63 1.40
C PRO A 168 -1.77 8.66 0.71
N ALA A 169 -2.91 9.15 0.21
CA ALA A 169 -3.94 8.29 -0.37
C ALA A 169 -3.45 7.67 -1.69
N TYR A 170 -2.78 8.46 -2.53
CA TYR A 170 -2.21 7.92 -3.77
C TYR A 170 -1.08 6.94 -3.49
N SER A 171 -0.20 7.23 -2.53
CA SER A 171 0.91 6.31 -2.17
C SER A 171 0.39 4.96 -1.68
N LEU A 172 -0.62 4.97 -0.80
CA LEU A 172 -1.27 3.73 -0.36
C LEU A 172 -1.88 2.96 -1.55
N MET A 173 -2.53 3.66 -2.47
CA MET A 173 -3.12 3.02 -3.66
C MET A 173 -2.04 2.49 -4.61
N SER A 174 -0.91 3.18 -4.72
CA SER A 174 0.25 2.76 -5.51
C SER A 174 0.91 1.49 -4.98
N ASP A 175 0.94 1.26 -3.66
CA ASP A 175 1.42 -0.02 -3.10
C ASP A 175 0.62 -1.22 -3.64
N PHE A 176 -0.71 -1.11 -3.68
CA PHE A 176 -1.57 -2.16 -4.23
C PHE A 176 -1.43 -2.29 -5.75
N ARG A 177 -1.39 -1.16 -6.48
CA ARG A 177 -1.19 -1.17 -7.94
C ARG A 177 0.14 -1.80 -8.33
N MET A 178 1.20 -1.50 -7.58
CA MET A 178 2.54 -2.03 -7.82
C MET A 178 2.57 -3.57 -7.64
N VAL A 179 1.95 -4.09 -6.58
CA VAL A 179 1.81 -5.55 -6.36
C VAL A 179 0.99 -6.21 -7.49
N TYR A 180 -0.10 -5.57 -7.92
CA TYR A 180 -0.97 -6.07 -8.99
C TYR A 180 -0.27 -6.11 -10.35
N GLU A 181 0.46 -5.05 -10.72
CA GLU A 181 1.21 -4.99 -11.96
C GLU A 181 2.41 -5.97 -11.93
N ALA A 182 3.04 -6.16 -10.78
CA ALA A 182 4.06 -7.20 -10.60
C ALA A 182 3.49 -8.62 -10.78
N ALA A 183 2.29 -8.89 -10.26
CA ALA A 183 1.61 -10.18 -10.42
C ALA A 183 1.26 -10.50 -11.88
N LYS A 184 1.05 -9.46 -12.70
CA LYS A 184 0.85 -9.57 -14.16
C LYS A 184 2.16 -9.65 -14.95
N GLY A 185 3.32 -9.50 -14.30
CA GLY A 185 4.61 -9.43 -14.97
C GLY A 185 4.85 -8.14 -15.76
N GLN A 186 4.17 -7.04 -15.39
CA GLN A 186 4.29 -5.74 -16.07
C GLN A 186 5.46 -4.89 -15.56
N PHE A 187 6.25 -5.41 -14.63
CA PHE A 187 7.49 -4.80 -14.14
C PHE A 187 8.67 -5.74 -14.35
N SER A 188 9.09 -5.82 -15.62
CA SER A 188 10.42 -6.30 -16.02
C SER A 188 11.30 -5.08 -16.26
#